data_AF-A0A2W1TLS1-F1
#
_entry.id   AF-A0A2W1TLS1-F1
#
_cell.length_a   1.000
_cell.length_b   1.000
_cell.length_c   1.000
_cell.angle_alpha   90.00
_cell.angle_beta   90.00
_cell.angle_gamma   90.00
#
_symmetry.space_group_name_H-M   'P 1'
#
loop_
_entity.id
_entity.type
_entity.pdbx_description
1 polymer ?
#
loop_
_entity_poly.entity_id
_entity_poly.type
_entity_poly.pdbx_seq_one_letter_code
_entity_poly.pdbx_strand_id
1 'polypeptide(L)'
;MNIQLDKILIIGIIAVLLLGPQRLPVYAQKLADFVKAVRRFADNAKERMREEMGPDFDDVDWQKLDPRQYDPRRIIRDALLDSPSSGAETATAATVTAAKVRAPAPVVPLAAGEPAPFDVEAT
;
A
#
# COMPACT_ATOMS: atom_id res chain seq x y z
N MET A 1 16.59 -4.00 -12.98
CA MET A 1 15.76 -3.20 -13.91
C MET A 1 15.97 -1.74 -13.55
N ASN A 2 16.93 -1.07 -14.18
CA ASN A 2 17.29 0.30 -13.80
C ASN A 2 16.27 1.26 -14.45
N ILE A 3 15.46 1.93 -13.61
CA ILE A 3 14.63 3.05 -14.05
C ILE A 3 15.53 4.27 -14.10
N GLN A 4 16.07 4.51 -15.28
CA GLN A 4 16.86 5.68 -15.58
C GLN A 4 15.92 6.89 -15.78
N LEU A 5 16.45 8.10 -15.57
CA LEU A 5 15.69 9.36 -15.59
C LEU A 5 14.95 9.58 -16.93
N ASP A 6 15.53 9.10 -18.03
CA ASP A 6 14.95 9.06 -19.37
C ASP A 6 13.60 8.31 -19.40
N LYS A 7 13.47 7.18 -18.70
CA LYS A 7 12.22 6.40 -18.65
C LYS A 7 11.13 7.13 -17.90
N ILE A 8 11.46 7.81 -16.80
CA ILE A 8 10.50 8.63 -16.05
C ILE A 8 10.03 9.80 -16.93
N LEU A 9 10.93 10.44 -17.68
CA LEU A 9 10.60 11.50 -18.62
C LEU A 9 9.62 11.00 -19.70
N ILE A 10 9.90 9.84 -20.30
CA ILE A 10 9.03 9.22 -21.32
C ILE A 10 7.65 8.92 -20.75
N ILE A 11 7.56 8.32 -19.56
CA ILE A 11 6.28 8.04 -18.89
C ILE A 11 5.52 9.34 -18.61
N GLY A 12 6.21 10.40 -18.18
CA GLY A 12 5.61 11.72 -17.98
C GLY A 12 5.00 12.29 -19.26
N ILE A 13 5.73 12.23 -20.37
CA ILE A 13 5.23 12.69 -21.68
C ILE A 13 4.00 11.87 -22.11
N ILE A 14 4.04 10.55 -21.99
CA ILE A 14 2.91 9.68 -22.32
C ILE A 14 1.70 10.01 -21.45
N ALA A 15 1.88 10.21 -20.15
CA ALA A 15 0.81 10.59 -19.24
C ALA A 15 0.19 11.95 -19.61
N VAL A 16 1.00 12.92 -20.02
CA VAL A 16 0.53 14.22 -20.53
C VAL A 16 -0.31 14.06 -21.79
N LEU A 17 0.10 13.19 -22.72
CA LEU A 17 -0.63 12.96 -23.96
C LEU A 17 -1.96 12.24 -23.73
N LEU A 18 -2.00 11.24 -22.84
CA LEU A 18 -3.22 10.48 -22.53
C LEU A 18 -4.25 11.31 -21.77
N LEU A 19 -3.81 12.07 -20.76
CA LEU A 19 -4.69 12.83 -19.87
C LEU A 19 -4.97 14.24 -20.39
N GLY A 20 -4.07 14.76 -21.22
CA GLY A 20 -4.07 16.12 -21.75
C GLY A 20 -3.28 17.10 -20.85
N PRO A 21 -2.42 17.97 -21.43
CA PRO A 21 -1.59 18.91 -20.67
C PRO A 21 -2.40 19.93 -19.87
N GLN A 22 -3.62 20.24 -20.32
CA GLN A 22 -4.50 21.20 -19.66
C GLN A 22 -5.13 20.63 -18.38
N ARG A 23 -5.30 19.30 -18.28
CA ARG A 23 -5.98 18.64 -17.16
C ARG A 23 -5.01 18.21 -16.06
N LEU A 24 -3.78 17.85 -16.43
CA LEU A 24 -2.73 17.44 -15.48
C LEU A 24 -2.49 18.39 -14.31
N PRO A 25 -2.33 19.72 -14.50
CA PRO A 25 -2.09 20.63 -13.37
C PRO A 25 -3.28 20.65 -12.39
N VAL A 26 -4.50 20.54 -12.90
CA VAL A 26 -5.71 20.48 -12.07
C VAL A 26 -5.72 19.21 -11.22
N TYR A 27 -5.37 18.05 -11.79
CA TYR A 27 -5.30 16.80 -11.01
C TYR A 27 -4.13 16.79 -10.03
N ALA A 28 -2.97 17.36 -10.40
CA ALA A 28 -1.82 17.49 -9.51
C ALA A 28 -2.18 18.38 -8.30
N GLN A 29 -2.91 19.48 -8.51
CA GLN A 29 -3.42 20.33 -7.43
C GLN A 29 -4.36 19.55 -6.50
N LYS A 30 -5.33 18.82 -7.06
CA LYS A 30 -6.25 17.98 -6.26
C LYS A 30 -5.51 16.93 -5.43
N LEU A 31 -4.51 16.27 -6.02
CA LEU A 31 -3.68 15.31 -5.30
C LEU A 31 -2.88 15.99 -4.18
N ALA A 32 -2.29 17.15 -4.46
CA ALA A 32 -1.54 17.90 -3.45
C ALA A 32 -2.44 18.32 -2.27
N ASP A 33 -3.65 18.79 -2.55
CA ASP A 33 -4.60 19.18 -1.51
C ASP A 33 -5.12 17.96 -0.73
N PHE A 34 -5.34 16.83 -1.40
CA PHE A 34 -5.65 15.57 -0.73
C PHE A 34 -4.52 15.14 0.21
N VAL A 35 -3.26 15.16 -0.24
CA VAL A 35 -2.11 14.81 0.60
C VAL A 35 -1.99 15.74 1.81
N LYS A 36 -2.22 17.04 1.64
CA LYS A 36 -2.24 17.99 2.76
C LYS A 36 -3.38 17.67 3.74
N ALA A 37 -4.57 17.31 3.24
CA ALA A 37 -5.71 16.96 4.08
C ALA A 37 -5.43 15.68 4.88
N VAL A 38 -4.88 14.64 4.24
CA VAL A 38 -4.49 13.40 4.90
C VAL A 38 -3.42 13.66 5.96
N ARG A 39 -2.41 14.49 5.67
CA ARG A 39 -1.38 14.88 6.64
C ARG A 39 -1.99 15.57 7.86
N ARG A 40 -2.83 16.58 7.65
CA ARG A 40 -3.53 17.29 8.73
C ARG A 40 -4.39 16.34 9.57
N PHE A 41 -5.09 15.40 8.92
CA PHE A 41 -5.87 14.39 9.61
C PHE A 41 -5.00 13.48 10.49
N ALA A 42 -3.86 13.02 9.97
CA ALA A 42 -2.91 12.21 10.72
C ALA A 42 -2.31 12.96 11.92
N ASP A 43 -1.94 14.24 11.72
CA ASP A 43 -1.41 15.10 12.79
C ASP A 43 -2.46 15.30 13.91
N ASN A 44 -3.70 15.59 13.55
CA ASN A 44 -4.81 15.74 14.51
C ASN A 44 -5.14 14.43 15.24
N ALA A 45 -5.16 13.31 14.52
CA ALA A 45 -5.38 12.00 15.11
C ALA A 45 -4.28 11.65 16.10
N LYS A 46 -3.02 11.98 15.77
CA LYS A 46 -1.87 11.80 16.67
C LYS A 46 -1.99 12.65 17.93
N GLU A 47 -2.41 13.90 17.82
CA GLU A 47 -2.60 14.78 18.99
C GLU A 47 -3.68 14.23 19.93
N ARG A 48 -4.84 13.87 19.38
CA ARG A 48 -5.94 13.28 20.17
C ARG A 48 -5.56 11.95 20.82
N MET A 49 -4.80 11.11 20.11
CA MET A 49 -4.29 9.85 20.65
C MET A 49 -3.32 10.08 21.82
N ARG A 50 -2.48 11.11 21.71
CA ARG A 50 -1.52 11.53 22.76
C ARG A 50 -2.22 12.12 23.98
N GLU A 51 -3.34 12.84 23.79
CA GLU A 51 -4.16 13.37 24.87
C GLU A 51 -4.85 12.27 25.70
N GLU A 52 -5.33 11.19 25.05
CA GLU A 52 -6.10 10.13 25.74
C GLU A 52 -5.26 8.96 26.28
N MET A 53 -4.11 8.63 25.70
CA MET A 53 -3.25 7.54 26.19
C MET A 53 -2.15 8.00 27.17
N GLY A 54 -1.99 9.30 27.38
CA GLY A 54 -0.92 9.84 28.23
C GLY A 54 0.48 9.72 27.58
N PRO A 55 1.52 10.25 28.25
CA PRO A 55 2.89 10.37 27.71
C PRO A 55 3.58 9.04 27.37
N ASP A 56 2.98 7.88 27.66
CA ASP A 56 3.52 6.55 27.33
C ASP A 56 3.37 6.16 25.84
N PHE A 57 2.84 7.05 24.98
CA PHE A 57 2.80 6.87 23.52
C PHE A 57 4.01 7.49 22.77
N ASP A 58 5.10 7.77 23.48
CA ASP A 58 6.38 8.22 22.89
C ASP A 58 7.23 7.07 22.31
N ASP A 59 6.90 5.79 22.59
CA ASP A 59 7.68 4.63 22.16
C ASP A 59 7.25 3.99 20.83
N VAL A 60 6.17 4.46 20.19
CA VAL A 60 5.81 3.98 18.84
C VAL A 60 6.65 4.72 17.81
N ASP A 61 7.94 4.41 17.73
CA ASP A 61 8.79 4.26 16.53
C ASP A 61 8.44 5.04 15.23
N TRP A 62 7.92 6.27 15.30
CA TRP A 62 7.55 7.09 14.14
C TRP A 62 8.78 7.46 13.29
N GLN A 63 9.97 7.39 13.89
CA GLN A 63 11.25 7.61 13.22
C GLN A 63 11.65 6.44 12.30
N LYS A 64 11.11 5.22 12.50
CA LYS A 64 11.25 4.09 11.55
C LYS A 64 10.28 4.18 10.36
N LEU A 65 9.24 5.00 10.47
CA LEU A 65 8.22 5.23 9.43
C LEU A 65 8.44 6.54 8.65
N ASP A 66 9.47 7.32 8.96
CA ASP A 66 9.83 8.54 8.22
C ASP A 66 10.37 8.17 6.82
N PRO A 67 9.61 8.44 5.73
CA PRO A 67 10.00 8.04 4.37
C PRO A 67 11.27 8.74 3.87
N ARG A 68 11.72 9.81 4.55
CA ARG A 68 12.91 10.57 4.19
C ARG A 68 14.17 10.06 4.89
N GLN A 69 14.01 9.23 5.93
CA GLN A 69 15.11 8.61 6.67
C GLN A 69 15.33 7.14 6.31
N TYR A 70 14.60 6.61 5.33
CA TYR A 70 14.96 5.39 4.61
C TYR A 70 16.19 5.67 3.73
N ASP A 71 17.37 5.71 4.34
CA ASP A 71 18.62 6.04 3.66
C ASP A 71 19.18 4.78 2.96
N PRO A 72 19.04 4.66 1.62
CA PRO A 72 19.37 3.45 0.87
C PRO A 72 20.85 3.07 0.97
N ARG A 73 21.71 4.02 1.36
CA ARG A 73 23.16 3.81 1.54
C ARG A 73 23.48 2.92 2.73
N ARG A 74 22.57 2.78 3.69
CA ARG A 74 22.77 1.94 4.87
C ARG A 74 22.59 0.46 4.53
N ILE A 75 21.57 0.14 3.73
CA ILE A 75 21.29 -1.22 3.23
C ILE A 75 22.47 -1.75 2.38
N ILE A 76 23.08 -0.90 1.56
CA ILE A 76 24.23 -1.27 0.71
C ILE A 76 25.49 -1.55 1.56
N ARG A 77 25.70 -0.78 2.64
CA ARG A 77 26.84 -0.99 3.54
C ARG A 77 26.68 -2.28 4.33
N ASP A 78 25.48 -2.58 4.81
CA ASP A 78 25.18 -3.85 5.48
C ASP A 78 25.41 -5.03 4.53
N ALA A 79 25.03 -4.91 3.24
CA ALA A 79 25.30 -5.94 2.22
C ALA A 79 26.78 -6.07 1.81
N LEU A 80 27.59 -5.02 1.98
CA LEU A 80 29.01 -5.01 1.60
C LEU A 80 29.92 -5.46 2.77
N LEU A 81 29.45 -5.31 4.01
CA LEU A 81 30.18 -5.69 5.22
C LEU A 81 29.86 -7.13 5.68
N ASP A 82 28.70 -7.68 5.31
CA ASP A 82 28.24 -9.03 5.69
C ASP A 82 28.60 -10.15 4.68
N SER A 83 29.66 -9.98 3.88
CA SER A 83 30.21 -11.11 3.12
C SER A 83 31.70 -11.22 3.34
N PRO A 84 32.12 -12.28 4.07
CA PRO A 84 32.44 -13.51 3.36
C PRO A 84 31.93 -14.80 4.04
N SER A 85 31.58 -15.78 3.20
CA SER A 85 31.44 -17.23 3.47
C SER A 85 30.07 -17.78 3.88
N SER A 86 29.27 -18.14 2.87
CA SER A 86 28.69 -19.49 2.67
C SER A 86 27.69 -19.37 1.53
N GLY A 87 27.95 -19.97 0.37
CA GLY A 87 27.83 -21.41 0.21
C GLY A 87 26.66 -21.61 -0.76
N ALA A 88 26.97 -22.02 -1.98
CA ALA A 88 26.02 -22.17 -3.06
C ALA A 88 24.96 -23.23 -2.74
N GLU A 89 23.69 -22.87 -2.69
CA GLU A 89 22.59 -23.83 -2.88
C GLU A 89 21.43 -23.20 -3.64
N THR A 90 21.35 -23.57 -4.92
CA THR A 90 20.17 -23.49 -5.77
C THR A 90 19.05 -24.30 -5.12
N ALA A 91 18.00 -23.63 -4.61
CA ALA A 91 16.81 -24.31 -4.10
C ALA A 91 15.53 -23.72 -4.71
N THR A 92 15.06 -24.43 -5.72
CA THR A 92 13.66 -24.77 -6.04
C THR A 92 12.54 -23.75 -5.79
N ALA A 93 11.81 -23.49 -6.88
CA ALA A 93 10.53 -22.81 -6.95
C ALA A 93 9.59 -23.17 -5.78
N ALA A 94 9.25 -22.17 -4.97
CA ALA A 94 8.17 -22.26 -4.01
C ALA A 94 6.83 -22.24 -4.76
N THR A 95 6.26 -23.42 -4.99
CA THR A 95 4.85 -23.57 -5.33
C THR A 95 4.03 -23.04 -4.17
N VAL A 96 3.38 -21.89 -4.36
CA VAL A 96 2.37 -21.40 -3.42
C VAL A 96 1.16 -22.33 -3.57
N THR A 97 1.03 -23.29 -2.66
CA THR A 97 -0.18 -24.08 -2.52
C THR A 97 -1.31 -23.12 -2.14
N ALA A 98 -2.18 -22.83 -3.11
CA ALA A 98 -3.38 -22.05 -2.87
C ALA A 98 -4.20 -22.74 -1.77
N ALA A 99 -4.22 -22.12 -0.59
CA ALA A 99 -5.12 -22.49 0.47
C ALA A 99 -6.54 -22.55 -0.12
N LYS A 100 -7.18 -23.71 0.04
CA LYS A 100 -8.52 -24.05 -0.39
C LYS A 100 -9.50 -22.90 -0.17
N VAL A 101 -9.75 -22.10 -1.22
CA VAL A 101 -10.92 -21.21 -1.24
C VAL A 101 -12.13 -22.13 -1.32
N ARG A 102 -12.93 -22.13 -0.26
CA ARG A 102 -14.20 -22.88 -0.22
C ARG A 102 -15.05 -22.38 -1.39
N ALA A 103 -15.35 -23.28 -2.32
CA ALA A 103 -16.17 -22.95 -3.48
C ALA A 103 -17.53 -22.40 -3.01
N PRO A 104 -18.05 -21.32 -3.61
CA PRO A 104 -19.40 -20.86 -3.32
C PRO A 104 -20.39 -21.98 -3.68
N ALA A 105 -21.39 -22.19 -2.83
CA ALA A 105 -22.44 -23.17 -3.08
C ALA A 105 -23.17 -22.83 -4.40
N PRO A 106 -23.60 -23.84 -5.18
CA PRO A 106 -24.33 -23.59 -6.42
C PRO A 106 -25.61 -22.79 -6.13
N VAL A 107 -25.75 -21.66 -6.81
CA VAL A 107 -26.96 -20.83 -6.75
C VAL A 107 -28.09 -21.55 -7.48
N VAL A 108 -29.04 -22.11 -6.72
CA VAL A 108 -30.28 -22.67 -7.29
C VAL A 108 -31.24 -21.51 -7.55
N PRO A 109 -31.68 -21.28 -8.79
CA PRO A 109 -32.64 -20.22 -9.08
C PRO A 109 -33.99 -20.57 -8.43
N LEU A 110 -34.62 -19.57 -7.80
CA LEU A 110 -35.94 -19.73 -7.20
C LEU A 110 -37.00 -20.00 -8.28
N ALA A 111 -37.99 -20.83 -7.96
CA ALA A 111 -39.14 -21.03 -8.85
C ALA A 111 -39.99 -19.74 -8.94
N ALA A 112 -40.69 -19.56 -10.06
CA ALA A 112 -41.54 -18.39 -10.26
C ALA A 112 -42.65 -18.33 -9.19
N GLY A 113 -42.58 -17.32 -8.31
CA GLY A 113 -43.54 -17.12 -7.21
C GLY A 113 -43.06 -17.60 -5.83
N GLU A 114 -41.84 -18.14 -5.72
CA GLU A 114 -41.26 -18.54 -4.44
C GLU A 114 -40.61 -17.33 -3.74
N PRO A 115 -40.99 -17.02 -2.48
CA PRO A 115 -40.36 -15.92 -1.75
C PRO A 115 -38.93 -16.28 -1.37
N ALA A 116 -38.04 -15.30 -1.45
CA ALA A 116 -36.65 -15.48 -1.02
C ALA A 116 -36.60 -15.79 0.49
N PRO A 117 -35.78 -16.77 0.92
CA PRO A 117 -35.54 -17.00 2.33
C PRO A 117 -34.95 -15.74 2.96
N PHE A 118 -35.57 -15.23 4.01
CA PHE A 118 -35.07 -14.09 4.78
C PHE A 118 -34.80 -14.50 6.22
N ASP A 119 -33.76 -13.91 6.81
CA ASP A 119 -33.36 -14.16 8.19
C ASP A 119 -34.19 -13.28 9.14
N VAL A 120 -34.87 -13.91 10.09
CA VAL A 120 -35.74 -13.23 11.07
C VAL A 120 -34.99 -12.75 12.31
N GLU A 121 -33.72 -13.14 12.47
CA GLU A 121 -32.88 -12.76 13.62
C GLU A 121 -32.08 -11.46 13.37
N ALA A 122 -32.18 -10.87 12.18
CA ALA A 122 -31.54 -9.59 11.86
C ALA A 122 -32.36 -8.41 12.40
N THR A 123 -32.22 -8.10 13.70
CA THR A 123 -32.74 -6.88 14.35
C THR A 123 -31.59 -5.99 14.83
#